data_AF-A0A6B1CZE9-F1
#
_entry.id   AF-A0A6B1CZE9-F1
#
_cell.length_a   1.000
_cell.length_b   1.000
_cell.length_c   1.000
_cell.angle_alpha   90.00
_cell.angle_beta   90.00
_cell.angle_gamma   90.00
#
_symmetry.space_group_name_H-M   'P 1'
#
loop_
_entity.id
_entity.type
_entity.pdbx_description
1 polymer ?
#
loop_
_entity_poly.entity_id
_entity_poly.type
_entity_poly.pdbx_seq_one_letter_code
_entity_poly.pdbx_strand_id
1 'polypeptide(L)'
;MVGILEPSNVINRLYDSKRFEEMYDYCQVLLKKNPADILALQNMALTCLHLEEFDKALLYCDEVLKTNADDVYALHNKIHALENLRRYDATIHCCNKLLRVDASDTWALNSAGLASAELDRYEDAISYFKRVLQQDPHNVTALLNMALIYERRGLLKESIHWYNEALTVDPSLTEAVTARTGAYDSLGLNDESFLAAQGLLDDDISRIISDAKSNGCTVFHQLCLDDMRRLGKKNPHENNPFKKD
;
A
#
# COMPACT_ATOMS: atom_id res chain seq x y z
N MET A 1 -39.67 -33.51 2.83
CA MET A 1 -38.26 -33.57 3.28
C MET A 1 -37.51 -32.47 2.56
N VAL A 2 -37.42 -31.29 3.16
CA VAL A 2 -36.56 -30.22 2.67
C VAL A 2 -35.14 -30.66 3.00
N GLY A 3 -34.34 -30.98 1.99
CA GLY A 3 -32.94 -31.36 2.19
C GLY A 3 -32.28 -30.29 3.03
N ILE A 4 -31.77 -30.68 4.19
CA ILE A 4 -31.03 -29.80 5.08
C ILE A 4 -29.78 -29.41 4.29
N LEU A 5 -29.82 -28.26 3.63
CA LEU A 5 -28.61 -27.68 3.06
C LEU A 5 -27.66 -27.46 4.22
N GLU A 6 -26.46 -28.03 4.11
CA GLU A 6 -25.36 -27.74 5.04
C GLU A 6 -25.28 -26.24 5.31
N PRO A 7 -25.15 -25.79 6.58
CA PRO A 7 -25.17 -24.37 6.92
C PRO A 7 -24.20 -23.52 6.08
N SER A 8 -23.04 -24.09 5.75
CA SER A 8 -22.04 -23.47 4.86
C SER A 8 -22.58 -23.14 3.46
N ASN A 9 -23.44 -23.98 2.88
CA ASN A 9 -24.02 -23.73 1.55
C ASN A 9 -25.02 -22.57 1.56
N VAL A 10 -25.78 -22.42 2.66
CA VAL A 10 -26.72 -21.31 2.82
C VAL A 10 -25.94 -20.01 3.02
N ILE A 11 -24.95 -20.04 3.91
CA ILE A 11 -24.04 -18.93 4.19
C ILE A 11 -23.36 -18.43 2.91
N ASN A 12 -22.71 -19.32 2.16
CA ASN A 12 -21.99 -18.93 0.93
C ASN A 12 -22.94 -18.29 -0.10
N ARG A 13 -24.14 -18.86 -0.27
CA ARG A 13 -25.14 -18.30 -1.19
C ARG A 13 -25.58 -16.89 -0.77
N LEU A 14 -25.81 -16.67 0.52
CA LEU A 14 -26.21 -15.36 1.05
C LEU A 14 -25.07 -14.35 0.89
N TYR A 15 -23.84 -14.77 1.16
CA TYR A 15 -22.63 -13.98 0.96
C TYR A 15 -22.44 -13.55 -0.50
N ASP A 16 -22.48 -14.51 -1.43
CA ASP A 16 -22.34 -14.26 -2.88
C ASP A 16 -23.45 -13.33 -3.41
N SER A 17 -24.64 -13.42 -2.82
CA SER A 17 -25.78 -12.56 -3.14
C SER A 17 -25.74 -11.21 -2.41
N LYS A 18 -24.72 -10.94 -1.58
CA LYS A 18 -24.57 -9.75 -0.73
C LYS A 18 -25.77 -9.49 0.19
N ARG A 19 -26.47 -10.55 0.61
CA ARG A 19 -27.64 -10.49 1.50
C ARG A 19 -27.20 -10.60 2.96
N PHE A 20 -26.44 -9.60 3.41
CA PHE A 20 -25.76 -9.63 4.70
C PHE A 20 -26.74 -9.60 5.89
N GLU A 21 -27.83 -8.84 5.82
CA GLU A 21 -28.86 -8.84 6.87
C GLU A 21 -29.49 -10.23 7.06
N GLU A 22 -29.80 -10.93 5.96
CA GLU A 22 -30.37 -12.27 6.04
C GLU A 22 -29.33 -13.31 6.48
N MET A 23 -28.06 -13.10 6.14
CA MET A 23 -26.96 -13.91 6.65
C MET A 23 -26.80 -13.74 8.16
N TYR A 24 -26.97 -12.51 8.67
CA TYR A 24 -26.95 -12.21 10.09
C TYR A 24 -28.08 -12.94 10.83
N ASP A 25 -29.32 -12.81 10.33
CA ASP A 25 -30.48 -13.51 10.90
C ASP A 25 -30.31 -15.03 10.88
N TYR A 26 -29.79 -15.58 9.77
CA TYR A 26 -29.53 -17.00 9.65
C TYR A 26 -28.48 -17.48 10.66
N CYS A 27 -27.36 -16.78 10.80
CA CYS A 27 -26.31 -17.15 11.76
C CYS A 27 -26.78 -16.96 13.21
N GLN A 28 -27.63 -15.98 13.51
CA GLN A 28 -28.27 -15.88 14.83
C GLN A 28 -29.12 -17.10 15.17
N VAL A 29 -29.84 -17.67 14.19
CA VAL A 29 -30.61 -18.91 14.41
C VAL A 29 -29.68 -20.08 14.71
N LEU A 30 -28.51 -20.17 14.07
CA LEU A 30 -27.50 -21.18 14.39
C LEU A 30 -26.97 -21.01 15.82
N LEU A 31 -26.61 -19.78 16.21
CA LEU A 31 -26.10 -19.49 17.55
C LEU A 31 -27.13 -19.73 18.66
N LYS A 32 -28.43 -19.53 18.38
CA LYS A 32 -29.50 -19.90 19.32
C LYS A 32 -29.55 -21.41 19.59
N LYS A 33 -29.21 -22.24 18.59
CA LYS A 33 -29.16 -23.70 18.74
C LYS A 33 -27.86 -24.16 19.39
N ASN A 34 -26.75 -23.54 19.01
CA ASN A 34 -25.43 -23.81 19.57
C ASN A 34 -24.64 -22.49 19.70
N PRO A 35 -24.56 -21.90 20.91
CA PRO A 35 -23.87 -20.63 21.12
C PRO A 35 -22.37 -20.64 20.81
N ALA A 36 -21.75 -21.82 20.80
CA ALA A 36 -20.32 -22.01 20.51
C ALA A 36 -20.06 -22.51 19.08
N ASP A 37 -21.05 -22.39 18.17
CA ASP A 37 -20.87 -22.75 16.77
C ASP A 37 -19.86 -21.81 16.10
N ILE A 38 -18.63 -22.30 15.90
CA ILE A 38 -17.52 -21.53 15.34
C ILE A 38 -17.83 -21.04 13.93
N LEU A 39 -18.51 -21.86 13.09
CA LEU A 39 -18.87 -21.45 11.74
C LEU A 39 -19.84 -20.26 11.80
N ALA A 40 -20.84 -20.32 12.67
CA ALA A 40 -21.80 -19.23 12.83
C ALA A 40 -21.14 -17.97 13.42
N LEU A 41 -20.27 -18.10 14.42
CA LEU A 41 -19.55 -16.96 15.01
C LEU A 41 -18.61 -16.28 14.00
N GLN A 42 -17.82 -17.07 13.26
CA GLN A 42 -16.93 -16.58 12.20
C GLN A 42 -17.72 -15.80 11.13
N ASN A 43 -18.87 -16.34 10.72
CA ASN A 43 -19.72 -15.70 9.72
C ASN A 43 -20.48 -14.49 10.26
N MET A 44 -20.87 -14.46 11.55
CA MET A 44 -21.39 -13.24 12.19
C MET A 44 -20.36 -12.11 12.18
N ALA A 45 -19.10 -12.42 12.50
CA ALA A 45 -18.03 -11.44 12.43
C ALA A 45 -17.88 -10.88 11.00
N LEU A 46 -17.82 -11.75 10.00
CA LEU A 46 -17.75 -11.35 8.59
C LEU A 46 -18.96 -10.51 8.18
N THR A 47 -20.17 -10.91 8.55
CA THR A 47 -21.40 -10.17 8.24
C THR A 47 -21.37 -8.78 8.87
N CYS A 48 -20.99 -8.66 10.14
CA CYS A 48 -20.87 -7.36 10.80
C CYS A 48 -19.81 -6.46 10.14
N LEU A 49 -18.74 -7.00 9.55
CA LEU A 49 -17.78 -6.21 8.77
C LEU A 49 -18.45 -5.58 7.53
N HIS A 50 -19.24 -6.37 6.78
CA HIS A 50 -19.95 -5.88 5.59
C HIS A 50 -21.09 -4.91 5.92
N LEU A 51 -21.63 -4.98 7.14
CA LEU A 51 -22.61 -4.03 7.67
C LEU A 51 -21.96 -2.82 8.36
N GLU A 52 -20.63 -2.71 8.34
CA GLU A 52 -19.85 -1.65 9.01
C GLU A 52 -20.05 -1.58 10.56
N GLU A 53 -20.55 -2.66 11.15
CA GLU A 53 -20.74 -2.80 12.60
C GLU A 53 -19.46 -3.35 13.27
N PHE A 54 -18.37 -2.60 13.16
CA PHE A 54 -17.03 -3.09 13.51
C PHE A 54 -16.89 -3.54 14.98
N ASP A 55 -17.50 -2.83 15.94
CA ASP A 55 -17.47 -3.26 17.34
C ASP A 55 -18.17 -4.61 17.56
N LYS A 56 -19.27 -4.91 16.84
CA LYS A 56 -19.91 -6.23 16.90
C LYS A 56 -19.05 -7.29 16.23
N ALA A 57 -18.40 -6.96 15.12
CA ALA A 57 -17.45 -7.87 14.48
C ALA A 57 -16.32 -8.28 15.44
N LEU A 58 -15.79 -7.34 16.23
CA LEU A 58 -14.79 -7.64 17.26
C LEU A 58 -15.31 -8.62 18.32
N LEU A 59 -16.53 -8.41 18.82
CA LEU A 59 -17.13 -9.31 19.81
C LEU A 59 -17.21 -10.75 19.30
N TYR A 60 -17.69 -10.95 18.07
CA TYR A 60 -17.79 -12.30 17.50
C TYR A 60 -16.42 -12.92 17.20
N CYS A 61 -15.46 -12.12 16.72
CA CYS A 61 -14.08 -12.59 16.57
C CYS A 61 -13.50 -13.05 17.91
N ASP A 62 -13.72 -12.29 18.99
CA ASP A 62 -13.23 -12.64 20.32
C ASP A 62 -13.84 -13.93 20.85
N GLU A 63 -15.12 -14.21 20.59
CA GLU A 63 -15.72 -15.50 20.94
C GLU A 63 -15.07 -16.68 20.21
N VAL A 64 -14.75 -16.54 18.91
CA VAL A 64 -14.00 -17.58 18.18
C VAL A 64 -12.61 -17.77 18.78
N LEU A 65 -11.92 -16.67 19.06
CA LEU A 65 -10.54 -16.67 19.56
C LEU A 65 -10.41 -17.20 21.00
N LYS A 66 -11.49 -17.22 21.79
CA LYS A 66 -11.51 -17.92 23.09
C LYS A 66 -11.36 -19.44 22.93
N THR A 67 -11.87 -20.00 21.83
CA THR A 67 -11.81 -21.45 21.56
C THR A 67 -10.51 -21.81 20.86
N ASN A 68 -10.11 -21.03 19.86
CA ASN A 68 -8.85 -21.18 19.15
C ASN A 68 -8.16 -19.82 18.99
N ALA A 69 -7.14 -19.56 19.82
CA ALA A 69 -6.46 -18.27 19.86
C ALA A 69 -5.69 -17.91 18.58
N ASP A 70 -5.42 -18.91 17.72
CA ASP A 70 -4.69 -18.80 16.46
C ASP A 70 -5.61 -19.06 15.25
N ASP A 71 -6.93 -18.92 15.41
CA ASP A 71 -7.88 -19.02 14.31
C ASP A 71 -7.63 -17.91 13.27
N VAL A 72 -7.01 -18.30 12.15
CA VAL A 72 -6.57 -17.37 11.09
C VAL A 72 -7.72 -16.55 10.54
N TYR A 73 -8.88 -17.18 10.31
CA TYR A 73 -10.05 -16.51 9.75
C TYR A 73 -10.61 -15.43 10.70
N ALA A 74 -10.74 -15.74 11.98
CA ALA A 74 -11.16 -14.77 12.98
C ALA A 74 -10.11 -13.66 13.19
N LEU A 75 -8.81 -13.97 13.14
CA LEU A 75 -7.75 -12.97 13.23
C LEU A 75 -7.78 -11.98 12.05
N HIS A 76 -7.97 -12.45 10.82
CA HIS A 76 -8.14 -11.57 9.66
C HIS A 76 -9.33 -10.63 9.82
N ASN A 77 -10.51 -11.19 10.16
CA ASN A 77 -11.71 -10.39 10.35
C ASN A 77 -11.54 -9.37 11.49
N LYS A 78 -10.87 -9.76 12.58
CA LYS A 78 -10.58 -8.89 13.71
C LYS A 78 -9.66 -7.74 13.32
N ILE A 79 -8.56 -8.01 12.59
CA ILE A 79 -7.66 -6.98 12.09
C ILE A 79 -8.42 -5.99 11.22
N HIS A 80 -9.24 -6.47 10.28
CA HIS A 80 -10.02 -5.58 9.41
C HIS A 80 -10.97 -4.66 10.20
N ALA A 81 -11.65 -5.18 11.23
CA ALA A 81 -12.46 -4.35 12.13
C ALA A 81 -11.60 -3.33 12.91
N LEU A 82 -10.43 -3.75 13.43
CA LEU A 82 -9.54 -2.88 14.21
C LEU A 82 -8.95 -1.75 13.37
N GLU A 83 -8.61 -2.00 12.11
CA GLU A 83 -8.12 -0.99 11.17
C GLU A 83 -9.18 0.08 10.90
N ASN A 84 -10.42 -0.32 10.62
CA ASN A 84 -11.54 0.61 10.43
C ASN A 84 -11.82 1.44 11.70
N LEU A 85 -11.62 0.84 12.88
CA LEU A 85 -11.72 1.53 14.18
C LEU A 85 -10.45 2.29 14.57
N ARG A 86 -9.40 2.28 13.75
CA ARG A 86 -8.08 2.90 14.02
C ARG A 86 -7.44 2.46 15.34
N ARG A 87 -7.67 1.21 15.75
CA ARG A 87 -7.10 0.61 16.97
C ARG A 87 -5.75 -0.06 16.66
N TYR A 88 -4.77 0.75 16.29
CA TYR A 88 -3.51 0.30 15.69
C TYR A 88 -2.67 -0.65 16.56
N ASP A 89 -2.54 -0.43 17.86
CA ASP A 89 -1.80 -1.35 18.74
C ASP A 89 -2.43 -2.76 18.77
N ALA A 90 -3.75 -2.83 18.78
CA ALA A 90 -4.48 -4.09 18.73
C ALA A 90 -4.36 -4.76 17.35
N THR A 91 -4.34 -3.97 16.27
CA THR A 91 -4.05 -4.46 14.91
C THR A 91 -2.68 -5.14 14.88
N ILE A 92 -1.62 -4.45 15.31
CA ILE A 92 -0.25 -4.99 15.34
C ILE A 92 -0.18 -6.28 16.17
N HIS A 93 -0.86 -6.33 17.31
CA HIS A 93 -0.92 -7.55 18.13
C HIS A 93 -1.54 -8.73 17.37
N CYS A 94 -2.66 -8.52 16.67
CA CYS A 94 -3.32 -9.56 15.89
C CYS A 94 -2.50 -9.95 14.65
N CYS A 95 -1.90 -8.99 13.93
CA CYS A 95 -1.01 -9.27 12.81
C CYS A 95 0.19 -10.12 13.25
N ASN A 96 0.79 -9.83 14.41
CA ASN A 96 1.88 -10.63 14.95
C ASN A 96 1.48 -12.05 15.33
N LYS A 97 0.20 -12.31 15.65
CA LYS A 97 -0.30 -13.68 15.80
C LYS A 97 -0.38 -14.40 14.45
N LEU A 98 -0.96 -13.76 13.42
CA LEU A 98 -0.99 -14.32 12.06
C LEU A 98 0.42 -14.62 11.54
N LEU A 99 1.36 -13.70 11.76
CA LEU A 99 2.76 -13.85 11.32
C LEU A 99 3.53 -14.95 12.06
N ARG A 100 3.02 -15.49 13.17
CA ARG A 100 3.57 -16.71 13.80
C ARG A 100 3.08 -17.98 13.12
N VAL A 101 1.86 -17.94 12.56
CA VAL A 101 1.28 -19.05 11.80
C VAL A 101 1.87 -19.08 10.40
N ASP A 102 1.89 -17.94 9.73
CA ASP A 102 2.53 -17.74 8.43
C ASP A 102 3.38 -16.46 8.45
N ALA A 103 4.69 -16.63 8.61
CA ALA A 103 5.64 -15.52 8.62
C ALA A 103 5.73 -14.78 7.27
N SER A 104 5.14 -15.33 6.21
CA SER A 104 5.12 -14.76 4.87
C SER A 104 3.79 -14.10 4.47
N ASP A 105 2.79 -14.06 5.36
CA ASP A 105 1.51 -13.42 5.06
C ASP A 105 1.69 -11.92 4.74
N THR A 106 1.64 -11.60 3.44
CA THR A 106 1.86 -10.25 2.92
C THR A 106 0.81 -9.26 3.42
N TRP A 107 -0.43 -9.71 3.62
CA TRP A 107 -1.50 -8.84 4.12
C TRP A 107 -1.26 -8.48 5.58
N ALA A 108 -0.89 -9.45 6.42
CA ALA A 108 -0.56 -9.20 7.83
C ALA A 108 0.69 -8.31 7.96
N LEU A 109 1.71 -8.50 7.10
CA LEU A 109 2.89 -7.62 7.05
C LEU A 109 2.51 -6.17 6.70
N ASN A 110 1.72 -5.98 5.64
CA ASN A 110 1.28 -4.64 5.22
C ASN A 110 0.43 -3.95 6.30
N SER A 111 -0.52 -4.68 6.89
CA SER A 111 -1.39 -4.19 7.95
C SER A 111 -0.60 -3.77 9.19
N ALA A 112 0.37 -4.59 9.61
CA ALA A 112 1.27 -4.25 10.71
C ALA A 112 2.18 -3.04 10.39
N GLY A 113 2.69 -2.97 9.16
CA GLY A 113 3.51 -1.85 8.68
C GLY A 113 2.75 -0.52 8.71
N LEU A 114 1.54 -0.50 8.15
CA LEU A 114 0.65 0.67 8.14
C LEU A 114 0.27 1.09 9.57
N ALA A 115 -0.19 0.15 10.40
CA ALA A 115 -0.56 0.44 11.77
C ALA A 115 0.64 0.98 12.59
N SER A 116 1.86 0.48 12.34
CA SER A 116 3.07 0.98 12.99
C SER A 116 3.43 2.40 12.52
N ALA A 117 3.25 2.70 11.22
CA ALA A 117 3.49 4.02 10.66
C ALA A 117 2.50 5.08 11.21
N GLU A 118 1.24 4.71 11.42
CA GLU A 118 0.22 5.58 12.02
C GLU A 118 0.44 5.82 13.53
N LEU A 119 1.23 4.97 14.18
CA LEU A 119 1.69 5.16 15.56
C LEU A 119 3.06 5.86 15.66
N ASP A 120 3.58 6.37 14.55
CA ASP A 120 4.93 6.95 14.42
C ASP A 120 6.06 5.99 14.82
N ARG A 121 5.79 4.67 14.83
CA ARG A 121 6.79 3.60 15.03
C ARG A 121 7.46 3.26 13.71
N TYR A 122 8.18 4.23 13.16
CA TYR A 122 8.70 4.17 11.79
C TYR A 122 9.70 3.03 11.58
N GLU A 123 10.56 2.73 12.54
CA GLU A 123 11.52 1.62 12.45
C GLU A 123 10.82 0.26 12.35
N ASP A 124 9.74 0.05 13.12
CA ASP A 124 8.93 -1.17 13.06
C ASP A 124 8.21 -1.26 11.71
N ALA A 125 7.60 -0.15 11.26
CA ALA A 125 6.94 -0.08 9.96
C ALA A 125 7.89 -0.43 8.81
N ILE A 126 9.08 0.18 8.78
CA ILE A 126 10.14 -0.11 7.80
C ILE A 126 10.52 -1.60 7.84
N SER A 127 10.61 -2.20 9.03
CA SER A 127 10.93 -3.63 9.18
C SER A 127 9.88 -4.53 8.52
N TYR A 128 8.59 -4.23 8.72
CA TYR A 128 7.50 -4.96 8.07
C TYR A 128 7.51 -4.77 6.54
N PHE A 129 7.64 -3.53 6.04
CA PHE A 129 7.67 -3.28 4.59
C PHE A 129 8.90 -3.88 3.92
N LYS A 130 10.06 -3.92 4.58
CA LYS A 130 11.23 -4.64 4.07
C LYS A 130 10.96 -6.13 3.88
N ARG A 131 10.20 -6.77 4.78
CA ARG A 131 9.81 -8.18 4.62
C ARG A 131 8.86 -8.37 3.44
N VAL A 132 7.96 -7.42 3.18
CA VAL A 132 7.12 -7.42 1.96
C VAL A 132 7.99 -7.32 0.71
N LEU A 133 8.93 -6.38 0.69
CA LEU A 133 9.85 -6.18 -0.45
C LEU A 133 10.84 -7.34 -0.66
N GLN A 134 11.13 -8.13 0.38
CA GLN A 134 11.90 -9.37 0.25
C GLN A 134 11.11 -10.47 -0.49
N GLN A 135 9.78 -10.47 -0.36
CA GLN A 135 8.91 -11.41 -1.08
C GLN A 135 8.64 -10.93 -2.50
N ASP A 136 8.33 -9.64 -2.64
CA ASP A 136 8.07 -8.99 -3.90
C ASP A 136 8.77 -7.61 -3.94
N PRO A 137 9.95 -7.53 -4.57
CA PRO A 137 10.69 -6.28 -4.72
C PRO A 137 9.93 -5.20 -5.50
N HIS A 138 8.91 -5.58 -6.28
CA HIS A 138 8.11 -4.66 -7.09
C HIS A 138 6.77 -4.31 -6.41
N ASN A 139 6.62 -4.59 -5.12
CA ASN A 139 5.40 -4.25 -4.40
C ASN A 139 5.27 -2.72 -4.24
N VAL A 140 4.52 -2.09 -5.15
CA VAL A 140 4.30 -0.64 -5.19
C VAL A 140 3.79 -0.09 -3.85
N THR A 141 2.88 -0.82 -3.18
CA THR A 141 2.32 -0.38 -1.89
C THR A 141 3.40 -0.28 -0.83
N ALA A 142 4.30 -1.26 -0.72
CA ALA A 142 5.40 -1.21 0.24
C ALA A 142 6.43 -0.12 -0.11
N LEU A 143 6.74 0.06 -1.41
CA LEU A 143 7.66 1.13 -1.87
C LEU A 143 7.13 2.53 -1.52
N LEU A 144 5.85 2.80 -1.78
CA LEU A 144 5.22 4.09 -1.45
C LEU A 144 5.18 4.35 0.05
N ASN A 145 4.84 3.33 0.85
CA ASN A 145 4.85 3.49 2.30
C ASN A 145 6.25 3.74 2.86
N MET A 146 7.28 3.09 2.30
CA MET A 146 8.67 3.41 2.63
C MET A 146 8.98 4.88 2.34
N ALA A 147 8.65 5.36 1.13
CA ALA A 147 8.87 6.75 0.74
C ALA A 147 8.20 7.75 1.70
N LEU A 148 6.93 7.51 2.03
CA LEU A 148 6.15 8.34 2.94
C LEU A 148 6.71 8.33 4.37
N ILE A 149 7.18 7.18 4.87
CA ILE A 149 7.80 7.09 6.19
C ILE A 149 9.08 7.93 6.23
N TYR A 150 9.95 7.83 5.22
CA TYR A 150 11.16 8.65 5.18
C TYR A 150 10.84 10.14 5.02
N GLU A 151 9.79 10.49 4.28
CA GLU A 151 9.30 11.87 4.17
C GLU A 151 8.85 12.42 5.53
N ARG A 152 7.99 11.67 6.27
CA ARG A 152 7.52 12.05 7.62
C ARG A 152 8.66 12.22 8.62
N ARG A 153 9.78 11.51 8.41
CA ARG A 153 11.01 11.64 9.20
C ARG A 153 11.92 12.80 8.78
N GLY A 154 11.58 13.53 7.71
CA GLY A 154 12.42 14.58 7.13
C GLY A 154 13.66 14.06 6.38
N LEU A 155 13.74 12.76 6.13
CA LEU A 155 14.82 12.10 5.38
C LEU A 155 14.49 12.13 3.89
N LEU A 156 14.51 13.35 3.33
CA LEU A 156 13.99 13.61 1.98
C LEU A 156 14.75 12.88 0.87
N LYS A 157 16.07 12.66 1.02
CA LYS A 157 16.86 11.94 0.00
C LYS A 157 16.46 10.47 -0.09
N GLU A 158 16.28 9.83 1.07
CA GLU A 158 15.80 8.46 1.19
C GLU A 158 14.36 8.35 0.68
N SER A 159 13.50 9.33 0.99
CA SER A 159 12.14 9.39 0.46
C SER A 159 12.11 9.45 -1.07
N ILE A 160 12.90 10.34 -1.68
CA ILE A 160 13.06 10.47 -3.13
C ILE A 160 13.47 9.13 -3.76
N HIS A 161 14.46 8.46 -3.17
CA HIS A 161 14.90 7.15 -3.65
C HIS A 161 13.74 6.14 -3.71
N TRP A 162 12.96 6.01 -2.63
CA TRP A 162 11.83 5.08 -2.60
C TRP A 162 10.69 5.48 -3.54
N TYR A 163 10.43 6.78 -3.73
CA TYR A 163 9.50 7.23 -4.77
C TYR A 163 10.00 6.89 -6.18
N ASN A 164 11.30 7.00 -6.43
CA ASN A 164 11.90 6.64 -7.70
C ASN A 164 11.80 5.12 -7.97
N GLU A 165 12.02 4.28 -6.95
CA GLU A 165 11.78 2.83 -7.05
C GLU A 165 10.31 2.53 -7.38
N ALA A 166 9.35 3.18 -6.69
CA ALA A 166 7.93 3.01 -6.98
C ALA A 166 7.56 3.42 -8.42
N LEU A 167 8.09 4.55 -8.89
CA LEU A 167 7.86 5.07 -10.24
C LEU A 167 8.55 4.24 -11.34
N THR A 168 9.60 3.50 -10.99
CA THR A 168 10.23 2.54 -11.90
C THR A 168 9.28 1.35 -12.16
N VAL A 169 8.54 0.93 -11.14
CA VAL A 169 7.55 -0.15 -11.27
C VAL A 169 6.26 0.34 -11.94
N ASP A 170 5.72 1.46 -11.48
CA ASP A 170 4.50 2.07 -12.01
C ASP A 170 4.69 3.58 -12.24
N PRO A 171 5.01 3.99 -13.49
CA PRO A 171 5.17 5.39 -13.85
C PRO A 171 3.87 6.22 -13.77
N SER A 172 2.70 5.59 -13.61
CA SER A 172 1.41 6.28 -13.58
C SER A 172 1.05 6.86 -12.19
N LEU A 173 1.88 6.62 -11.18
CA LEU A 173 1.69 7.07 -9.80
C LEU A 173 1.89 8.59 -9.66
N THR A 174 0.86 9.35 -10.05
CA THR A 174 0.87 10.82 -9.98
C THR A 174 1.14 11.38 -8.58
N GLU A 175 0.67 10.70 -7.53
CA GLU A 175 0.94 11.05 -6.13
C GLU A 175 2.44 10.93 -5.80
N ALA A 176 3.10 9.88 -6.29
CA ALA A 176 4.54 9.68 -6.10
C ALA A 176 5.37 10.72 -6.86
N VAL A 177 4.97 11.07 -8.09
CA VAL A 177 5.60 12.16 -8.85
C VAL A 177 5.49 13.48 -8.07
N THR A 178 4.31 13.79 -7.55
CA THR A 178 4.04 15.03 -6.82
C THR A 178 4.85 15.10 -5.53
N ALA A 179 4.83 14.03 -4.73
CA ALA A 179 5.57 13.97 -3.47
C ALA A 179 7.10 14.04 -3.69
N ARG A 180 7.62 13.30 -4.68
CA ARG A 180 9.05 13.35 -5.04
C ARG A 180 9.48 14.74 -5.52
N THR A 181 8.64 15.40 -6.32
CA THR A 181 8.90 16.79 -6.78
C THR A 181 8.96 17.75 -5.59
N GLY A 182 7.98 17.67 -4.67
CA GLY A 182 7.98 18.48 -3.46
C GLY A 182 9.18 18.21 -2.54
N ALA A 183 9.67 16.97 -2.50
CA ALA A 183 10.88 16.62 -1.78
C ALA A 183 12.14 17.25 -2.41
N TYR A 184 12.25 17.26 -3.75
CA TYR A 184 13.33 17.98 -4.45
C TYR A 184 13.28 19.49 -4.21
N ASP A 185 12.09 20.10 -4.28
CA ASP A 185 11.89 21.52 -3.97
C ASP A 185 12.33 21.87 -2.54
N SER A 186 11.96 21.03 -1.57
CA SER A 186 12.33 21.20 -0.16
C SER A 186 13.84 21.10 0.07
N LEU A 187 14.56 20.40 -0.80
CA LEU A 187 16.03 20.33 -0.81
C LEU A 187 16.70 21.49 -1.59
N GLY A 188 15.93 22.34 -2.28
CA GLY A 188 16.43 23.41 -3.13
C GLY A 188 17.03 22.91 -4.46
N LEU A 189 16.71 21.68 -4.86
CA LEU A 189 17.19 21.02 -6.08
C LEU A 189 16.24 21.34 -7.23
N ASN A 190 16.31 22.58 -7.74
CA ASN A 190 15.34 23.13 -8.69
C ASN A 190 15.36 22.43 -10.06
N ASP A 191 16.53 22.04 -10.56
CA ASP A 191 16.67 21.38 -11.85
C ASP A 191 16.12 19.94 -11.78
N GLU A 192 16.44 19.23 -10.70
CA GLU A 192 15.91 17.90 -10.41
C GLU A 192 14.40 17.93 -10.19
N SER A 193 13.88 18.90 -9.44
CA SER A 193 12.44 19.11 -9.25
C SER A 193 11.72 19.32 -10.59
N PHE A 194 12.24 20.23 -11.41
CA PHE A 194 11.67 20.50 -12.74
C PHE A 194 11.59 19.23 -13.60
N LEU A 195 12.68 18.45 -13.65
CA LEU A 195 12.74 17.23 -14.45
C LEU A 195 11.88 16.10 -13.85
N ALA A 196 11.87 15.95 -12.52
CA ALA A 196 11.03 14.99 -11.81
C ALA A 196 9.54 15.26 -12.05
N ALA A 197 9.13 16.53 -12.12
CA ALA A 197 7.77 16.95 -12.45
C ALA A 197 7.36 16.58 -13.88
N GLN A 198 8.32 16.41 -14.80
CA GLN A 198 8.07 15.86 -16.14
C GLN A 198 7.95 14.33 -16.15
N GLY A 199 8.03 13.68 -14.99
CA GLY A 199 7.97 12.21 -14.86
C GLY A 199 9.29 11.49 -15.12
N LEU A 200 10.41 12.21 -15.20
CA LEU A 200 11.72 11.59 -15.40
C LEU A 200 12.19 10.87 -14.13
N LEU A 201 12.92 9.78 -14.30
CA LEU A 201 13.57 9.05 -13.20
C LEU A 201 14.98 9.58 -12.94
N ASP A 202 15.52 9.31 -11.75
CA ASP A 202 16.78 9.91 -11.26
C ASP A 202 17.99 9.68 -12.20
N ASP A 203 18.05 8.54 -12.90
CA ASP A 203 19.09 8.25 -13.89
C ASP A 203 19.01 9.20 -15.10
N ASP A 204 17.81 9.42 -15.62
CA ASP A 204 17.55 10.34 -16.73
C ASP A 204 17.78 11.79 -16.30
N ILE A 205 17.35 12.15 -15.07
CA ILE A 205 17.59 13.47 -14.47
C ILE A 205 19.09 13.75 -14.41
N SER A 206 19.86 12.83 -13.84
CA SER A 206 21.31 12.97 -13.67
C SER A 206 22.03 13.11 -15.02
N ARG A 207 21.61 12.33 -16.03
CA ARG A 207 22.14 12.43 -17.39
C ARG A 207 21.88 13.80 -18.00
N ILE A 208 20.64 14.29 -17.95
CA ILE A 208 20.26 15.58 -18.55
C ILE A 208 21.00 16.74 -17.89
N ILE A 209 21.14 16.74 -16.56
CA ILE A 209 21.88 17.78 -15.84
C ILE A 209 23.37 17.76 -16.23
N SER A 210 23.98 16.57 -16.34
CA SER A 210 25.36 16.41 -16.77
C SER A 210 25.59 16.90 -18.21
N ASP A 211 24.68 16.57 -19.12
CA ASP A 211 24.75 16.98 -20.52
C ASP A 211 24.55 18.50 -20.66
N ALA A 212 23.62 19.08 -19.91
CA ALA A 212 23.38 20.53 -19.90
C ALA A 212 24.63 21.30 -19.48
N LYS A 213 25.29 20.82 -18.40
CA LYS A 213 26.55 21.38 -17.91
C LYS A 213 27.67 21.26 -18.94
N SER A 214 27.80 20.10 -19.58
CA SER A 214 28.84 19.84 -20.59
C SER A 214 28.64 20.69 -21.85
N ASN A 215 27.39 20.93 -22.24
CA ASN A 215 27.03 21.74 -23.39
C ASN A 215 26.95 23.25 -23.10
N GLY A 216 27.10 23.66 -21.83
CA GLY A 216 27.00 25.06 -21.41
C GLY A 216 25.62 25.65 -21.64
N CYS A 217 24.55 24.87 -21.50
CA CYS A 217 23.17 25.29 -21.70
C CYS A 217 22.32 25.05 -20.44
N THR A 218 21.08 25.57 -20.43
CA THR A 218 20.14 25.31 -19.34
C THR A 218 19.59 23.90 -19.41
N VAL A 219 19.17 23.35 -18.25
CA VAL A 219 18.53 22.02 -18.17
C VAL A 219 17.30 21.93 -19.07
N PHE A 220 16.48 22.98 -19.14
CA PHE A 220 15.35 23.07 -20.06
C PHE A 220 15.78 22.94 -21.54
N HIS A 221 16.85 23.64 -21.93
CA HIS A 221 17.36 23.56 -23.30
C HIS A 221 17.86 22.16 -23.62
N GLN A 222 18.59 21.53 -22.69
CA GLN A 222 19.08 20.16 -22.86
C GLN A 222 17.94 19.16 -23.00
N LEU A 223 16.91 19.26 -22.15
CA LEU A 223 15.71 18.43 -22.24
C LEU A 223 15.05 18.53 -23.62
N CYS A 224 14.88 19.76 -24.12
CA CYS A 224 14.32 20.00 -25.46
C CYS A 224 15.17 19.37 -26.57
N LEU A 225 16.51 19.42 -26.46
CA LEU A 225 17.40 18.78 -27.44
C LEU A 225 17.24 17.26 -27.42
N ASP A 226 17.11 16.65 -26.25
CA ASP A 226 16.96 15.20 -26.12
C ASP A 226 15.59 14.72 -26.62
N ASP A 227 14.53 15.49 -26.36
CA ASP A 227 13.20 15.21 -26.93
C ASP A 227 13.18 15.36 -28.46
N MET A 228 13.85 16.37 -29.01
CA MET A 228 13.99 16.50 -30.47
C MET A 228 14.72 15.30 -31.08
N ARG A 229 15.80 14.84 -30.45
CA ARG A 229 16.55 13.64 -30.88
C ARG A 229 15.67 12.39 -30.83
N ARG A 230 14.93 12.18 -29.73
CA ARG A 230 13.97 11.06 -29.58
C ARG A 230 12.91 11.06 -30.68
N LEU A 231 12.47 12.23 -31.12
CA LEU A 231 11.49 12.42 -32.20
C LEU A 231 12.11 12.42 -33.62
N GLY A 232 13.42 12.20 -33.76
CA GLY A 232 14.11 12.22 -35.06
C GLY A 232 14.18 13.59 -35.74
N LYS A 233 14.00 14.68 -34.98
CA LYS A 233 14.07 16.06 -35.49
C LYS A 233 15.51 16.57 -35.40
N LYS A 234 15.98 17.29 -36.43
CA LYS A 234 17.32 17.91 -36.43
C LYS A 234 17.39 19.08 -35.46
N ASN A 235 18.54 19.24 -34.82
CA ASN A 235 18.82 20.38 -33.94
C ASN A 235 18.85 21.68 -34.78
N PRO A 236 18.04 22.70 -34.45
CA PRO A 236 18.04 23.96 -35.19
C PRO A 236 19.39 24.71 -35.13
N HIS A 237 20.28 24.35 -34.19
CA HIS A 237 21.61 24.94 -34.05
C HIS A 237 22.76 24.12 -34.66
N GLU A 238 22.52 22.90 -35.17
CA GLU A 238 23.55 22.12 -35.89
C GLU A 238 24.06 22.83 -37.15
N ASN A 239 23.27 23.79 -37.67
CA ASN A 239 23.62 24.66 -38.79
C ASN A 239 23.76 26.13 -38.39
N ASN A 240 24.05 26.47 -37.13
CA ASN A 240 24.28 27.88 -36.77
C ASN A 240 25.70 28.31 -37.20
N PRO A 241 25.85 29.15 -38.25
CA PRO A 241 27.18 29.59 -38.72
C PRO A 241 27.89 30.51 -37.71
N PHE A 242 27.25 30.87 -36.60
CA PHE A 242 27.78 31.78 -35.58
C PHE A 242 28.40 31.07 -34.35
N LYS A 243 28.63 29.74 -34.39
CA LYS A 243 29.45 29.01 -33.39
C LYS A 243 30.89 28.76 -33.90
N LYS A 244 31.47 29.73 -34.59
CA LYS A 244 32.93 29.85 -34.69
C LYS A 244 33.33 31.16 -34.01
N ASP A 245 34.27 31.01 -33.09
CA ASP A 245 35.00 31.99 -32.28
C ASP A 245 34.51 32.11 -30.83
#